data_AF-A0A940FJB1-F1
#
_entry.id   AF-A0A940FJB1-F1
#
_cell.length_a   1.000
_cell.length_b   1.000
_cell.length_c   1.000
_cell.angle_alpha   90.00
_cell.angle_beta   90.00
_cell.angle_gamma   90.00
#
_symmetry.space_group_name_H-M   'P 1'
#
loop_
_entity.id
_entity.type
_entity.pdbx_description
1 polymer ?
#
loop_
_entity_poly.entity_id
_entity_poly.type
_entity_poly.pdbx_seq_one_letter_code
_entity_poly.pdbx_strand_id
1 'polypeptide(L)' 'AYNLLKEVGGADAIGPILLGLNKPVHILQLGSSVRGIVNMAMIAVIDAQQKSKNSPAEEVKRSSFWKRMKKTPVSQ' A
#
# COMPACT_ATOMS: atom_id res chain seq x y z
N ALA A 1 -12.51 20.15 -7.63
CA ALA A 1 -11.40 20.31 -8.60
C ALA A 1 -11.05 19.00 -9.32
N TYR A 2 -10.67 17.91 -8.62
CA TYR A 2 -10.25 16.63 -9.24
C TYR A 2 -11.22 16.05 -10.27
N ASN A 3 -12.49 15.83 -9.90
CA ASN A 3 -13.49 15.30 -10.85
C ASN A 3 -13.72 16.24 -12.03
N LEU A 4 -13.69 17.56 -11.79
CA LEU A 4 -13.91 18.56 -12.83
C LEU A 4 -12.75 18.60 -13.84
N LEU A 5 -11.51 18.46 -13.36
CA LEU A 5 -10.31 18.35 -14.20
C LEU A 5 -10.26 17.02 -14.97
N LYS A 6 -10.76 15.93 -14.39
CA LYS A 6 -10.90 14.64 -15.08
C LYS A 6 -11.84 14.74 -16.27
N GLU A 7 -13.03 15.30 -16.05
CA GLU A 7 -14.06 15.43 -17.10
C GLU A 7 -13.67 16.46 -18.17
N VAL A 8 -13.06 17.58 -17.79
CA VAL A 8 -12.69 18.66 -18.74
C VAL A 8 -11.34 18.40 -19.43
N GLY A 9 -10.40 17.72 -18.77
CA GLY A 9 -9.04 17.54 -19.25
C GLY A 9 -8.83 16.29 -20.11
N GLY A 10 -9.81 15.39 -20.22
CA GLY A 10 -9.70 14.14 -20.99
C GLY A 10 -8.59 13.19 -20.53
N ALA A 11 -7.96 13.48 -19.39
CA ALA A 11 -6.87 12.70 -18.84
C ALA A 11 -7.42 11.53 -18.00
N ASP A 12 -6.85 10.34 -18.21
CA ASP A 12 -7.12 9.19 -17.35
C ASP A 12 -6.69 9.51 -15.91
N ALA A 13 -7.66 9.84 -15.07
CA ALA A 13 -7.38 10.16 -13.68
C ALA A 13 -7.03 8.88 -12.91
N ILE A 14 -5.82 8.85 -12.37
CA ILE A 14 -5.35 7.79 -11.48
C ILE A 14 -5.98 8.03 -10.11
N GLY A 15 -6.76 7.05 -9.65
CA GLY A 15 -7.63 7.13 -8.47
C GLY A 15 -6.92 7.52 -7.16
N PRO A 16 -7.70 7.78 -6.09
CA PRO A 16 -7.13 8.19 -4.81
C PRO A 16 -6.11 7.17 -4.28
N ILE A 17 -4.88 7.64 -4.09
CA ILE A 17 -3.75 6.87 -3.58
C ILE A 17 -3.74 7.00 -2.06
N LEU A 18 -3.95 5.89 -1.34
CA LEU A 18 -3.85 5.88 0.12
C LEU A 18 -2.39 5.82 0.57
N LEU A 19 -2.06 6.63 1.57
CA LEU A 19 -0.74 6.71 2.20
C LEU A 19 -0.84 6.27 3.66
N GLY A 20 0.30 5.91 4.27
CA GLY A 20 0.38 5.61 5.70
C GLY A 20 -0.05 4.20 6.13
N LEU A 21 -0.54 3.35 5.21
CA LEU A 21 -0.88 1.96 5.51
C LEU A 21 0.35 1.03 5.49
N ASN A 22 0.32 -0.06 6.26
CA ASN A 22 1.42 -1.04 6.31
C ASN A 22 1.61 -1.79 4.99
N LYS A 23 0.52 -2.02 4.24
CA LYS A 23 0.54 -2.60 2.89
C LYS A 23 -0.07 -1.63 1.88
N PRO A 24 0.34 -1.67 0.60
CA PRO A 24 -0.25 -0.82 -0.43
C PRO A 24 -1.72 -1.19 -0.64
N VAL A 25 -2.59 -0.20 -0.49
CA VAL A 25 -4.02 -0.30 -0.76
C VAL A 25 -4.42 1.00 -1.41
N HIS A 26 -5.05 0.94 -2.58
CA HIS A 26 -5.52 2.13 -3.29
C HIS A 26 -6.94 1.89 -3.79
N ILE A 27 -7.70 2.96 -3.94
CA ILE A 27 -9.12 2.88 -4.31
C ILE A 27 -9.27 3.28 -5.77
N LEU A 28 -9.96 2.45 -6.55
CA LEU A 28 -10.37 2.79 -7.91
C LEU A 28 -11.76 3.40 -7.91
N GLN A 29 -11.97 4.38 -8.79
CA GLN A 29 -13.28 4.96 -9.01
C GLN A 29 -14.12 4.05 -9.92
N LEU A 30 -15.44 4.02 -9.71
CA LEU A 30 -16.37 3.38 -10.65
C LEU A 30 -16.26 4.04 -12.03
N GLY A 31 -16.26 3.22 -13.09
CA GLY A 31 -16.04 3.70 -14.46
C GLY A 31 -14.58 4.04 -14.78
N SER A 32 -13.60 3.55 -14.01
CA SER A 32 -12.19 3.67 -14.38
C SER A 32 -11.90 2.93 -15.69
N SER A 33 -11.11 3.55 -16.57
CA SER A 33 -10.66 2.91 -17.81
C SER A 33 -9.74 1.73 -17.50
N VAL A 34 -9.61 0.80 -18.45
CA VAL A 34 -8.68 -0.33 -18.33
C VAL A 34 -7.25 0.17 -18.06
N ARG A 35 -6.84 1.25 -18.73
CA ARG A 35 -5.53 1.88 -18.53
C ARG A 35 -5.38 2.41 -17.11
N GLY A 36 -6.39 3.08 -16.57
CA GLY A 36 -6.41 3.54 -15.19
C GLY A 36 -6.29 2.40 -14.18
N ILE A 37 -6.94 1.26 -14.44
CA ILE A 37 -6.86 0.05 -13.61
C ILE A 37 -5.43 -0.52 -13.61
N VAL A 38 -4.85 -0.71 -14.80
CA VAL A 38 -3.49 -1.23 -14.95
C VAL A 38 -2.47 -0.31 -14.31
N ASN A 39 -2.60 1.00 -14.50
CA ASN A 39 -1.72 1.98 -13.85
C ASN A 39 -1.80 1.91 -12.33
N MET A 40 -3.00 1.75 -11.76
CA MET A 40 -3.17 1.62 -10.31
C MET A 40 -2.54 0.34 -9.77
N ALA A 41 -2.64 -0.77 -10.52
CA ALA A 41 -1.97 -2.01 -10.17
C ALA A 41 -0.44 -1.85 -10.19
N MET A 42 0.11 -1.15 -11.19
CA MET A 42 1.55 -0.87 -11.25
C MET A 42 2.02 -0.03 -10.07
N ILE A 43 1.25 1.01 -9.69
CA ILE A 43 1.55 1.83 -8.51
C ILE A 43 1.56 0.97 -7.24
N ALA A 44 0.55 0.12 -7.04
CA ALA A 44 0.49 -0.77 -5.88
C ALA A 44 1.69 -1.72 -5.78
N VAL A 45 2.18 -2.24 -6.93
CA VAL A 45 3.39 -3.07 -6.99
C VAL A 45 4.63 -2.29 -6.60
N ILE A 46 4.80 -1.08 -7.14
CA ILE A 46 5.94 -0.21 -6.82
C ILE A 46 5.92 0.14 -5.32
N ASP A 47 4.76 0.49 -4.77
CA ASP A 47 4.59 0.77 -3.35
C ASP A 47 4.94 -0.44 -2.47
N ALA A 48 4.56 -1.65 -2.91
CA ALA A 48 4.89 -2.89 -2.21
C ALA A 48 6.41 -3.08 -2.17
N GLN A 49 7.08 -2.91 -3.31
CA GLN A 49 8.53 -3.07 -3.45
C GLN A 49 9.29 -2.01 -2.65
N GLN A 50 8.80 -0.77 -2.60
CA GLN A 50 9.41 0.29 -1.81
C GLN A 50 9.29 0.02 -0.31
N LYS A 51 8.14 -0.48 0.15
CA LYS A 51 7.91 -0.84 1.57
C LYS A 51 8.65 -2.12 1.98
N SER A 52 8.79 -3.09 1.07
CA SER A 52 9.51 -4.35 1.33
C SER A 52 11.03 -4.20 1.47
N LYS A 53 11.58 -2.99 1.30
CA LYS A 53 12.98 -2.69 1.65
C LYS A 53 13.26 -2.92 3.14
N ASN A 54 12.24 -2.88 3.99
CA ASN A 54 12.32 -3.43 5.35
C ASN A 54 12.13 -4.94 5.26
N SER A 55 13.13 -5.71 5.70
CA SER A 55 13.04 -7.16 5.62
C SER A 55 11.86 -7.68 6.47
N PRO A 56 11.07 -8.69 6.01
CA PRO A 56 9.99 -9.25 6.81
C PRO A 56 10.46 -9.73 8.19
N ALA A 57 11.72 -10.19 8.25
CA ALA A 57 12.39 -10.56 9.49
C ALA A 57 12.57 -9.38 10.46
N GLU A 58 12.83 -8.16 9.95
CA GLU A 58 12.92 -6.94 10.76
C GLU A 58 11.57 -6.47 11.26
N GLU A 59 10.51 -6.54 10.45
CA GLU A 59 9.15 -6.22 10.92
C GLU A 59 8.69 -7.18 12.02
N VAL A 60 8.91 -8.49 11.85
CA VAL A 60 8.60 -9.50 12.87
C VAL A 60 9.42 -9.25 14.14
N LYS A 61 10.71 -8.90 14.02
CA LYS A 61 11.55 -8.53 15.18
C LYS A 61 11.05 -7.27 15.90
N ARG A 62 10.46 -6.31 15.18
CA ARG A 62 9.95 -5.05 15.75
C ARG A 62 8.63 -5.23 16.50
N SER A 63 7.85 -6.26 16.17
CA SER A 63 6.58 -6.59 16.83
C SER A 63 6.72 -6.79 18.34
N SER A 64 5.86 -6.12 19.11
CA SER A 64 5.78 -6.24 20.57
C SER A 64 5.49 -7.67 21.01
N PHE A 65 4.71 -8.42 20.22
CA PHE A 65 4.43 -9.83 20.47
C PHE A 65 5.69 -10.69 20.38
N TRP A 66 6.53 -10.46 19.37
CA TRP A 66 7.77 -11.20 19.15
C TRP A 66 8.84 -10.86 20.20
N LYS A 67 8.93 -9.59 20.61
CA LYS A 67 9.78 -9.14 21.72
C LYS A 67 9.38 -9.78 23.04
N ARG A 68 8.07 -9.91 23.29
CA ARG A 68 7.53 -10.53 24.50
C ARG A 68 7.78 -12.04 24.52
N MET A 69 7.60 -12.73 23.39
CA MET A 69 7.86 -14.18 23.29
C MET A 69 9.32 -14.54 23.59
N LYS A 70 10.29 -13.73 23.14
CA LYS A 70 11.72 -13.96 23.45
C LYS A 70 12.12 -13.64 24.89
N LYS A 71 11.26 -12.93 25.64
CA LYS A 71 11.52 -12.51 27.02
C LYS A 71 11.01 -13.50 28.07
N THR A 72 10.17 -14.47 27.69
CA THR A 72 9.70 -15.50 28.61
C THR A 72 10.77 -16.58 28.71
N PRO A 73 11.50 -16.70 29.84
CA PRO A 73 12.32 -17.88 30.05
C PRO A 73 11.36 -19.06 30.19
N VAL A 74 11.61 -20.14 29.47
CA VAL A 74 10.96 -21.42 29.76
C VAL A 74 11.39 -21.79 31.18
N SER A 75 10.48 -21.65 32.12
CA SER A 75 10.69 -22.07 33.51
C SER A 75 10.88 -23.59 33.51
N GLN A 76 12.14 -24.02 33.67
CA GLN A 76 12.43 -25.30 34.31
C GLN A 76 12.20 -25.17 35.81
#